data_AF-A0A1M7F5R2-F1
#
_entry.id   AF-A0A1M7F5R2-F1
#
_cell.length_a   1.000
_cell.length_b   1.000
_cell.length_c   1.000
_cell.angle_alpha   90.00
_cell.angle_beta   90.00
_cell.angle_gamma   90.00
#
_symmetry.space_group_name_H-M   'P 1'
#
loop_
_entity.id
_entity.type
_entity.pdbx_description
1 polymer ?
#
loop_
_entity_poly.entity_id
_entity_poly.type
_entity_poly.pdbx_seq_one_letter_code
_entity_poly.pdbx_strand_id
1 'polypeptide(L)'
;MTDSELMRISDGGVESSEGWAVHFLGPELLEYCSGPAACLVNVAYSPAHRARQIYATESSSDLFPMLREHLQSASQLLEGRYVVV
;
A
#
# COMPACT_ATOMS: atom_id res chain seq x y z
N MET A 1 16.05 -2.96 -16.76
CA MET A 1 14.92 -2.71 -15.87
C MET A 1 14.70 -4.00 -15.12
N THR A 2 15.13 -4.07 -13.87
CA THR A 2 14.72 -5.15 -12.99
C THR A 2 13.22 -4.96 -12.78
N ASP A 3 12.41 -5.87 -13.33
CA ASP A 3 11.00 -5.92 -12.99
C ASP A 3 10.91 -6.20 -11.50
N SER A 4 10.40 -5.24 -10.74
CA SER A 4 10.15 -5.40 -9.31
C SER A 4 9.04 -6.44 -9.17
N GLU A 5 9.38 -7.63 -8.67
CA GLU A 5 8.40 -8.69 -8.49
C GLU A 5 7.57 -8.40 -7.25
N LEU A 6 6.25 -8.29 -7.43
CA LEU A 6 5.28 -8.13 -6.35
C LEU A 6 4.58 -9.44 -6.07
N MET A 7 4.56 -9.84 -4.81
CA MET A 7 3.94 -11.07 -4.37
C MET A 7 2.92 -10.77 -3.30
N ARG A 8 1.73 -11.36 -3.46
CA ARG A 8 0.72 -11.36 -2.40
C ARG A 8 1.13 -12.38 -1.34
N ILE A 9 1.06 -11.98 -0.08
CA ILE A 9 1.39 -12.82 1.07
C ILE A 9 0.12 -13.31 1.79
N SER A 10 0.30 -14.25 2.72
CA SER A 10 -0.79 -15.02 3.33
C SER A 10 -1.77 -14.19 4.17
N ASP A 11 -1.35 -13.03 4.67
CA ASP A 11 -2.20 -12.06 5.40
C ASP A 11 -3.03 -11.16 4.45
N GLY A 12 -2.88 -11.33 3.13
CA GLY A 12 -3.53 -10.51 2.12
C GLY A 12 -2.76 -9.25 1.72
N GLY A 13 -1.64 -8.95 2.37
CA GLY A 13 -0.71 -7.89 2.03
C GLY A 13 0.12 -8.20 0.79
N VAL A 14 1.06 -7.30 0.49
CA VAL A 14 1.94 -7.38 -0.68
C VAL A 14 3.37 -7.10 -0.26
N GLU A 15 4.30 -7.91 -0.74
CA GLU A 15 5.73 -7.71 -0.59
C GLU A 15 6.39 -7.53 -1.97
N SER A 16 7.41 -6.68 -2.02
CA SER A 16 8.24 -6.47 -3.20
C SER A 16 9.63 -7.08 -2.99
N SER A 17 10.19 -7.64 -4.06
CA SER A 17 11.61 -8.06 -4.09
C SER A 17 12.60 -6.91 -3.86
N GLU A 18 12.14 -5.65 -3.92
CA GLU A 18 12.93 -4.45 -3.62
C GLU A 18 12.98 -4.09 -2.12
N GLY A 19 12.34 -4.88 -1.26
CA GLY A 19 12.42 -4.71 0.19
C GLY A 19 11.43 -3.70 0.78
N TRP A 20 10.34 -3.41 0.06
CA TRP A 20 9.18 -2.72 0.59
C TRP A 20 7.97 -3.66 0.67
N ALA A 21 7.04 -3.33 1.58
CA ALA A 21 5.85 -4.14 1.82
C ALA A 21 4.65 -3.29 2.25
N VAL A 22 3.45 -3.85 2.06
CA VAL A 22 2.18 -3.29 2.53
C VAL A 22 1.43 -4.39 3.27
N HIS A 23 1.15 -4.18 4.54
CA HIS A 23 0.44 -5.12 5.41
C HIS A 23 -0.89 -4.54 5.89
N PHE A 24 -1.88 -5.41 6.08
CA PHE A 24 -3.12 -5.02 6.75
C PHE A 24 -2.95 -5.11 8.26
N LEU A 25 -3.09 -3.98 8.95
CA LEU A 25 -3.27 -3.98 10.41
C LEU A 25 -4.75 -4.07 10.78
N GLY A 26 -5.63 -3.65 9.87
CA GLY A 26 -7.08 -3.74 10.02
C GLY A 26 -7.80 -3.30 8.72
N PRO A 27 -9.14 -3.32 8.70
CA PRO A 27 -9.91 -2.98 7.50
C PRO A 27 -9.77 -1.51 7.07
N GLU A 28 -9.35 -0.63 7.98
CA GLU A 28 -9.23 0.81 7.78
C GLU A 28 -7.77 1.30 7.92
N LEU A 29 -6.81 0.38 8.05
CA LEU A 29 -5.43 0.73 8.35
C LEU A 29 -4.45 -0.26 7.71
N LEU A 30 -3.52 0.31 6.93
CA LEU A 30 -2.38 -0.37 6.36
C LEU A 30 -1.11 0.08 7.06
N GLU A 31 -0.14 -0.81 7.13
CA GLU A 31 1.25 -0.48 7.39
C GLU A 31 2.01 -0.54 6.06
N TYR A 32 2.79 0.49 5.78
CA TYR A 32 3.75 0.48 4.68
C TYR A 32 5.16 0.46 5.26
N CYS A 33 5.98 -0.47 4.79
CA CYS A 33 7.37 -0.65 5.19
C CYS A 33 8.29 -0.45 3.99
N SER A 34 9.42 0.21 4.19
CA SER A 34 10.49 0.37 3.20
C SER A 34 11.85 0.28 3.89
N GLY A 35 12.48 -0.89 3.78
CA GLY A 35 13.66 -1.20 4.58
C GLY A 35 13.38 -1.07 6.09
N PRO A 36 14.15 -0.24 6.84
CA PRO A 36 13.95 -0.06 8.28
C PRO A 36 12.85 0.95 8.65
N ALA A 37 12.29 1.67 7.67
CA ALA A 37 11.30 2.70 7.91
C ALA A 37 9.88 2.15 7.70
N ALA A 38 8.92 2.60 8.51
CA ALA A 38 7.52 2.23 8.37
C ALA A 38 6.58 3.40 8.69
N CYS A 39 5.43 3.45 8.03
CA CYS A 39 4.37 4.41 8.30
C CYS A 39 2.98 3.76 8.25
N LEU A 40 2.02 4.42 8.88
CA LEU A 40 0.62 4.01 8.87
C LEU A 40 -0.14 4.74 7.78
N VAL A 41 -0.96 4.01 7.03
CA VAL A 41 -1.73 4.53 5.90
C VAL A 41 -3.21 4.24 6.14
N ASN A 42 -4.01 5.30 6.19
CA ASN A 42 -5.45 5.18 6.43
C ASN A 42 -6.17 4.65 5.19
N VAL A 43 -7.19 3.83 5.44
CA VAL A 43 -8.11 3.33 4.42
C VAL A 43 -9.54 3.67 4.81
N ALA A 44 -10.31 4.28 3.91
CA ALA A 44 -11.74 4.50 4.12
C ALA A 44 -12.57 3.86 3.02
N TYR A 45 -13.73 3.32 3.35
CA TYR A 45 -14.67 2.86 2.33
C TYR A 45 -15.48 4.04 1.78
N SER A 46 -15.49 4.22 0.47
CA SER A 46 -16.35 5.18 -0.22
C SER A 46 -17.53 4.46 -0.88
N PRO A 47 -18.76 4.59 -0.36
CA PRO A 47 -19.95 4.00 -0.97
C PRO A 47 -20.22 4.54 -2.37
N ALA A 48 -19.92 5.81 -2.61
CA ALA A 48 -20.12 6.48 -3.90
C ALA A 48 -19.26 5.85 -5.02
N HIS A 49 -18.04 5.42 -4.70
CA HIS A 49 -17.13 4.79 -5.65
C HIS A 49 -17.10 3.25 -5.55
N ARG A 50 -17.84 2.68 -4.58
CA ARG A 50 -17.81 1.25 -4.23
C ARG A 50 -16.37 0.72 -4.13
N ALA A 51 -15.50 1.52 -3.50
CA ALA A 51 -14.07 1.27 -3.42
C ALA A 51 -13.52 1.68 -2.06
N ARG A 52 -12.43 1.04 -1.64
CA ARG A 52 -11.62 1.42 -0.48
C ARG A 52 -10.56 2.42 -0.93
N GLN A 53 -10.53 3.59 -0.32
CA GLN A 53 -9.62 4.69 -0.61
C GLN A 53 -8.42 4.61 0.33
N ILE A 54 -7.22 4.48 -0.23
CA ILE A 54 -5.95 4.47 0.49
C ILE A 54 -5.39 5.89 0.45
N TYR A 55 -5.23 6.54 1.61
CA TYR A 55 -4.78 7.93 1.69
C TYR A 55 -3.26 8.00 1.87
N ALA A 56 -2.54 8.20 0.77
CA ALA A 56 -1.08 8.28 0.76
C ALA A 56 -0.56 9.69 1.14
N THR A 57 -1.08 10.30 2.21
CA THR A 57 -0.76 11.68 2.59
C THR A 57 0.71 11.89 2.96
N GLU A 58 1.41 10.81 3.35
CA GLU A 58 2.85 10.85 3.64
C GLU A 58 3.75 10.83 2.40
N SER A 59 3.22 10.86 1.17
CA SER A 59 4.03 10.84 -0.07
C SER A 59 4.91 12.09 -0.27
N SER A 60 4.86 13.06 0.63
CA SER A 60 5.75 14.24 0.67
C SER A 60 6.92 14.09 1.67
N SER A 61 7.01 12.95 2.36
CA SER A 61 8.09 12.65 3.31
C SER A 61 9.36 12.22 2.58
N ASP A 62 10.50 12.78 2.98
CA ASP A 62 11.82 12.34 2.51
C ASP A 62 12.12 10.87 2.87
N LEU A 63 11.44 10.32 3.90
CA LEU A 63 11.58 8.93 4.30
C LEU A 63 10.81 7.96 3.39
N PHE A 64 9.76 8.44 2.70
CA PHE A 64 8.88 7.61 1.90
C PHE A 64 8.58 8.21 0.52
N PRO A 65 9.62 8.52 -0.28
CA PRO A 65 9.46 9.23 -1.54
C PRO A 65 8.66 8.47 -2.60
N MET A 66 8.59 7.14 -2.49
CA MET A 66 7.88 6.24 -3.41
C MET A 66 6.58 5.67 -2.84
N LEU A 67 6.09 6.20 -1.71
CA LEU A 67 4.93 5.66 -1.01
C LEU A 67 3.72 5.51 -1.93
N ARG A 68 3.41 6.56 -2.69
CA ARG A 68 2.21 6.60 -3.53
C ARG A 68 2.29 5.55 -4.63
N GLU A 69 3.43 5.46 -5.29
CA GLU A 69 3.73 4.53 -6.37
C GLU A 69 3.65 3.08 -5.87
N HIS A 70 4.26 2.80 -4.72
CA HIS A 70 4.23 1.47 -4.12
C HIS A 70 2.81 1.06 -3.72
N LEU A 71 2.05 1.96 -3.08
CA LEU A 71 0.65 1.71 -2.75
C LEU A 71 -0.21 1.51 -4.00
N GLN A 72 0.05 2.24 -5.09
CA GLN A 72 -0.66 2.08 -6.35
C GLN A 72 -0.39 0.70 -6.96
N SER A 73 0.87 0.26 -6.98
CA SER A 73 1.24 -1.07 -7.46
C SER A 73 0.66 -2.18 -6.58
N ALA A 74 0.75 -2.03 -5.25
CA ALA A 74 0.16 -2.98 -4.31
C ALA A 74 -1.36 -3.08 -4.45
N SER A 75 -2.07 -1.95 -4.66
CA SER A 75 -3.54 -1.90 -4.73
C SER A 75 -4.14 -2.81 -5.81
N GLN A 76 -3.37 -3.15 -6.84
CA GLN A 76 -3.78 -4.05 -7.93
C GLN A 76 -3.80 -5.52 -7.49
N LEU A 77 -3.07 -5.88 -6.44
CA LEU A 77 -2.94 -7.24 -5.92
C LEU A 77 -3.75 -7.48 -4.63
N LEU A 78 -4.15 -6.41 -3.94
CA LEU A 78 -4.98 -6.48 -2.74
C LEU A 78 -6.37 -7.04 -3.07
N GLU A 79 -6.98 -7.73 -2.10
CA GLU A 79 -8.32 -8.29 -2.28
C GLU A 79 -9.42 -7.25 -2.16
N GLY A 80 -10.03 -6.94 -3.30
CA GLY A 80 -11.12 -5.99 -3.41
C GLY A 80 -10.72 -4.80 -4.27
N ARG A 81 -11.57 -3.77 -4.29
CA ARG A 81 -11.33 -2.58 -5.09
C ARG A 81 -10.70 -1.50 -4.23
N TYR A 82 -9.38 -1.35 -4.34
CA TYR A 82 -8.63 -0.27 -3.70
C TYR A 82 -8.27 0.82 -4.71
N VAL A 83 -8.28 2.06 -4.26
CA VAL A 83 -7.86 3.23 -5.05
C VAL A 83 -6.99 4.10 -4.16
N VAL A 84 -5.78 4.43 -4.62
CA VAL A 84 -4.92 5.39 -3.93
C VAL A 84 -5.39 6.80 -4.26
N VAL A 85 -5.69 7.58 -3.23
CA VAL A 85 -6.17 8.97 -3.33
C VAL A 85 -5.04 9.93 -3.06
#